data_AF-A0A918AK91-F1
#
_entry.id   AF-A0A918AK91-F1
#
_cell.length_a   1.000
_cell.length_b   1.000
_cell.length_c   1.000
_cell.angle_alpha   90.00
_cell.angle_beta   90.00
_cell.angle_gamma   90.00
#
_symmetry.space_group_name_H-M   'P 1'
#
loop_
_entity.id
_entity.type
_entity.pdbx_description
1 polymer ?
#
loop_
_entity_poly.entity_id
_entity_poly.type
_entity_poly.pdbx_seq_one_letter_code
_entity_poly.pdbx_strand_id
1 'polypeptide(L)' 'MSNGVHLESWVKIEGGCPIAVQVVGTETQLRLGGRTDGLDLVLTSEALHNLLEKCTEAAQLVSAD' A
#
# COMPACT_ATOMS: atom_id res chain seq x y z
N MET A 1 -0.73 27.11 4.45
CA MET A 1 0.64 26.59 4.62
C MET A 1 0.57 25.47 5.65
N SER A 2 0.82 24.23 5.26
CA SER A 2 0.81 23.10 6.18
C SER A 2 2.22 22.91 6.72
N ASN A 3 2.40 23.13 8.02
CA ASN A 3 3.64 22.80 8.72
C ASN A 3 3.60 21.31 9.06
N GLY A 4 4.03 20.47 8.12
CA GLY A 4 4.08 19.02 8.30
C GLY A 4 5.51 18.51 8.31
N VAL A 5 5.79 17.50 9.13
CA VAL A 5 7.01 16.69 9.01
C VAL A 5 6.72 15.61 7.98
N HIS A 6 7.45 15.60 6.87
CA HIS A 6 7.41 14.51 5.90
C HIS A 6 8.39 13.44 6.35
N LEU A 7 7.87 12.30 6.80
CA LEU A 7 8.67 11.12 7.10
C LEU A 7 8.66 10.23 5.86
N GLU A 8 9.83 10.01 5.27
CA GLU A 8 10.02 9.04 4.20
C GLU A 8 10.61 7.76 4.80
N SER A 9 9.96 6.63 4.58
CA SER A 9 10.42 5.32 5.03
C SER A 9 10.19 4.32 3.92
N TRP A 10 11.27 3.61 3.55
CA TRP A 10 11.24 2.60 2.51
C TRP A 10 11.14 1.22 3.15
N VAL A 11 10.14 0.44 2.74
CA VAL A 11 9.97 -0.96 3.15
C VAL A 11 10.11 -1.84 1.93
N LYS A 12 11.05 -2.79 1.97
CA LYS A 12 11.19 -3.80 0.92
C LYS A 12 10.20 -4.92 1.16
N ILE A 13 9.33 -5.16 0.20
CA ILE A 13 8.34 -6.25 0.22
C ILE A 13 8.82 -7.34 -0.75
N GLU A 14 9.04 -8.56 -0.25
CA GLU A 14 9.48 -9.71 -1.05
C GLU A 14 8.33 -10.72 -1.25
N GLY A 15 8.50 -11.67 -2.17
CA GLY A 15 7.42 -12.56 -2.66
C GLY A 15 6.73 -13.45 -1.62
N GLY A 16 7.20 -13.49 -0.38
CA GLY A 16 6.56 -14.18 0.75
C GLY A 16 5.85 -13.25 1.74
N CYS A 17 5.81 -11.93 1.48
CA CYS A 17 5.20 -10.98 2.40
C CYS A 17 3.67 -11.18 2.46
N PRO A 18 3.09 -11.45 3.64
CA PRO A 18 1.66 -11.61 3.76
C PRO A 18 0.96 -10.27 3.53
N ILE A 19 -0.11 -10.29 2.74
CA ILE A 19 -0.97 -9.13 2.51
C ILE A 19 -2.37 -9.47 3.02
N ALA A 20 -2.89 -8.66 3.93
CA ALA A 20 -4.25 -8.81 4.46
C ALA A 20 -5.09 -7.58 4.10
N VAL A 21 -6.35 -7.82 3.75
CA VAL A 21 -7.31 -6.78 3.38
C VAL A 21 -8.56 -6.94 4.24
N GLN A 22 -9.04 -5.82 4.79
CA GLN A 22 -10.34 -5.75 5.43
C GLN A 22 -11.09 -4.52 4.94
N VAL A 23 -12.39 -4.69 4.64
CA VAL A 23 -13.27 -3.56 4.30
C VAL A 23 -14.09 -3.20 5.54
N VAL A 24 -14.08 -1.91 5.90
CA VAL A 24 -14.83 -1.38 7.04
C VAL A 24 -15.58 -0.13 6.57
N GLY A 25 -16.90 -0.24 6.40
CA GLY A 25 -17.70 0.85 5.84
C GLY A 25 -17.28 1.18 4.41
N THR A 26 -16.83 2.42 4.18
CA THR A 26 -16.35 2.92 2.87
C THR A 26 -14.82 2.92 2.74
N GLU A 27 -14.12 2.38 3.73
CA GLU A 27 -12.66 2.35 3.80
C GLU A 27 -12.15 0.91 3.68
N THR A 28 -10.93 0.80 3.17
CA THR A 28 -10.17 -0.43 3.08
C THR A 28 -8.94 -0.33 3.97
N GLN A 29 -8.76 -1.31 4.83
CA GLN A 29 -7.56 -1.50 5.64
C GLN A 29 -6.69 -2.54 4.95
N LEU A 30 -5.49 -2.13 4.54
CA LEU A 30 -4.49 -2.98 3.92
C LEU A 30 -3.33 -3.14 4.90
N ARG A 31 -2.95 -4.38 5.20
CA ARG A 31 -1.74 -4.71 5.94
C ARG A 31 -0.75 -5.40 5.01
N LEU A 32 0.46 -4.87 4.95
CA LEU A 32 1.61 -5.47 4.27
C LEU A 32 2.58 -5.96 5.34
N GLY A 33 2.77 -7.28 5.49
CA GLY A 33 3.59 -7.88 6.54
C GLY A 33 2.79 -8.45 7.72
N GLY A 34 3.49 -8.81 8.78
CA GLY A 34 2.90 -9.45 9.96
C GLY A 34 2.28 -8.45 10.94
N ARG A 35 1.75 -8.97 12.05
CA ARG A 35 1.10 -8.15 13.09
C ARG A 35 2.07 -7.22 13.82
N THR A 36 3.36 -7.56 13.88
CA THR A 36 4.38 -6.84 14.66
C THR A 36 5.41 -6.10 13.80
N ASP A 37 5.41 -6.35 12.49
CA ASP A 37 6.43 -5.91 11.53
C ASP A 37 5.82 -5.49 10.19
N GLY A 38 4.53 -5.12 10.18
CA GLY A 38 3.79 -4.73 8.99
C GLY A 38 3.54 -3.23 8.85
N LEU A 39 3.20 -2.84 7.63
CA LEU A 39 2.68 -1.52 7.29
C LEU A 39 1.16 -1.60 7.18
N ASP A 40 0.47 -0.80 7.98
CA ASP A 40 -0.99 -0.66 7.94
C ASP A 40 -1.39 0.63 7.20
N LEU A 41 -2.25 0.49 6.20
CA LEU A 41 -2.79 1.59 5.40
C LEU A 41 -4.31 1.58 5.52
N VAL A 42 -4.89 2.77 5.72
CA VAL A 42 -6.34 2.99 5.59
C VAL A 42 -6.56 3.82 4.35
N LEU A 43 -7.36 3.30 3.43
CA LEU A 43 -7.58 3.88 2.11
C LEU A 43 -9.07 4.05 1.88
N THR A 44 -9.46 5.20 1.30
CA THR A 44 -10.80 5.33 0.71
C THR A 44 -10.90 4.44 -0.53
N SER A 45 -12.12 4.19 -1.00
CA SER A 45 -12.34 3.48 -2.27
C SER A 45 -11.57 4.13 -3.44
N GLU A 46 -11.61 5.46 -3.54
CA GLU A 46 -10.87 6.19 -4.59
C GLU A 46 -9.36 5.99 -4.48
N ALA A 47 -8.79 6.12 -3.29
CA ALA A 47 -7.36 5.93 -3.06
C ALA A 47 -6.91 4.49 -3.35
N LEU A 48 -7.75 3.49 -3.05
CA LEU A 48 -7.49 2.09 -3.36
C LEU A 48 -7.44 1.84 -4.88
N HIS A 49 -8.37 2.39 -5.64
CA HIS A 49 -8.37 2.26 -7.10
C HIS A 49 -7.12 2.89 -7.72
N ASN A 50 -6.75 4.10 -7.27
CA ASN A 50 -5.52 4.75 -7.72
C ASN A 50 -4.26 3.94 -7.36
N LEU A 51 -4.20 3.37 -6.16
CA LEU A 51 -3.10 2.50 -5.76
C LEU A 51 -2.98 1.27 -6.67
N LEU A 52 -4.11 0.61 -6.96
CA LEU A 52 -4.14 -0.56 -7.84
C LEU A 52 -3.66 -0.23 -9.26
N GLU A 53 -4.12 0.89 -9.82
CA GLU A 53 -3.71 1.37 -11.14
C GLU A 53 -2.18 1.59 -11.20
N LYS A 54 -1.62 2.30 -10.22
CA LYS A 54 -0.17 2.58 -10.18
C LYS A 54 0.69 1.36 -9.93
N CYS A 55 0.24 0.42 -9.10
CA CYS A 55 0.93 -0.86 -8.94
C CYS A 55 0.89 -1.69 -10.24
N THR A 56 -0.23 -1.64 -10.99
CA THR A 56 -0.36 -2.37 -12.26
C THR A 56 0.56 -1.78 -13.33
N GLU A 57 0.58 -0.44 -13.47
CA GLU A 57 1.52 0.26 -14.35
C GLU A 57 2.98 -0.12 -14.03
N ALA A 58 3.35 -0.07 -12.74
CA ALA A 58 4.70 -0.42 -12.30
C ALA A 58 5.06 -1.89 -12.59
N ALA A 59 4.14 -2.82 -12.37
CA ALA A 59 4.36 -4.24 -12.64
C ALA A 59 4.62 -4.52 -14.14
N GLN A 60 3.94 -3.80 -15.03
CA GLN A 60 4.15 -3.90 -16.47
C GLN A 60 5.54 -3.37 -16.88
N LEU A 61 5.99 -2.29 -16.26
CA LEU A 61 7.33 -1.74 -16.51
C LEU A 61 8.44 -2.69 -16.06
N VAL A 62 8.32 -3.24 -14.85
CA VAL A 62 9.34 -4.17 -14.31
C VAL A 62 9.38 -5.49 -15.08
N SER A 63 8.27 -5.93 -15.67
CA SER A 63 8.22 -7.16 -16.47
C SER A 63 8.75 -6.99 -17.90
N ALA A 64 9.03 -5.76 -18.33
CA ALA A 64 9.54 -5.45 -19.67
C ALA A 64 11.09 -5.39 -19.73
N ASP A 65 11.76 -5.44 -18.57
CA ASP A 65 13.21 -5.59 -18.40
C ASP A 65 13.60 -7.08 -18.19
#